data_AF-A0A2M7TA62-F1
#
_entry.id   AF-A0A2M7TA62-F1
#
_cell.length_a   1.000
_cell.length_b   1.000
_cell.length_c   1.000
_cell.angle_alpha   90.00
_cell.angle_beta   90.00
_cell.angle_gamma   90.00
#
_symmetry.space_group_name_H-M   'P 1'
#
loop_
_entity.id
_entity.type
_entity.pdbx_description
1 polymer ?
#
loop_
_entity_poly.entity_id
_entity_poly.type
_entity_poly.pdbx_seq_one_letter_code
_entity_poly.pdbx_strand_id
1 'polypeptide(L)' 'VVHAEDAHIVAGAIAAQSQFLVTYNLKHYRRDSLKADFEILVMSPGIFLQYLRSQQVRTP' A
#
# COMPACT_ATOMS: atom_id res chain seq x y z
N VAL A 1 3.25 -9.90 -6.42
CA VAL A 1 4.42 -10.01 -5.51
C VAL A 1 5.56 -10.66 -6.27
N VAL A 2 6.81 -10.29 -6.01
CA VAL A 2 7.98 -10.84 -6.71
C VAL A 2 8.41 -12.19 -6.13
N HIS A 3 8.37 -12.36 -4.80
CA HIS A 3 8.67 -13.61 -4.11
C HIS A 3 7.39 -14.25 -3.55
N ALA A 4 7.27 -15.58 -3.66
CA ALA A 4 6.10 -16.30 -3.15
C ALA A 4 5.94 -16.17 -1.63
N GLU A 5 7.06 -16.03 -0.93
CA GLU A 5 7.13 -15.84 0.52
C GLU A 5 6.36 -14.59 0.97
N ASP A 6 6.43 -13.50 0.20
CA ASP A 6 5.79 -12.21 0.52
C ASP A 6 4.28 -12.19 0.16
N ALA A 7 3.74 -13.26 -0.45
CA ALA A 7 2.36 -13.30 -0.94
C ALA A 7 1.32 -13.20 0.18
N HIS A 8 1.62 -13.76 1.35
CA HIS A 8 0.71 -13.75 2.50
C HIS A 8 0.44 -12.33 3.03
N ILE A 9 1.40 -11.40 2.86
CA ILE A 9 1.24 -10.00 3.27
C ILE A 9 0.15 -9.33 2.41
N VAL A 10 0.21 -9.55 1.08
CA VAL A 10 -0.82 -9.05 0.16
C VAL A 10 -2.17 -9.73 0.42
N ALA A 11 -2.18 -11.05 0.63
CA ALA A 11 -3.40 -11.78 0.94
C ALA A 11 -4.06 -11.24 2.22
N GLY A 12 -3.27 -10.95 3.26
CA GLY A 12 -3.75 -10.32 4.49
C GLY A 12 -4.32 -8.92 4.25
N ALA A 13 -3.65 -8.09 3.45
CA ALA A 13 -4.13 -6.75 3.12
C ALA A 13 -5.47 -6.78 2.35
N ILE A 14 -5.61 -7.70 1.40
CA ILE A 14 -6.87 -7.91 0.65
C ILE A 14 -7.97 -8.41 1.59
N ALA A 15 -7.68 -9.43 2.41
CA ALA A 15 -8.64 -9.98 3.35
C ALA A 15 -9.12 -8.96 4.39
N ALA A 16 -8.24 -8.05 4.81
CA ALA A 16 -8.56 -6.95 5.71
C ALA A 16 -9.17 -5.73 4.99
N GLN A 17 -9.37 -5.78 3.67
CA GLN A 17 -9.84 -4.66 2.83
C GLN A 17 -9.05 -3.36 3.07
N SER A 18 -7.74 -3.51 3.26
CA SER A 18 -6.84 -2.39 3.57
C SER A 18 -6.59 -1.56 2.33
N GLN A 19 -6.79 -0.24 2.41
CA GLN A 19 -6.50 0.68 1.31
C GLN A 19 -4.99 0.95 1.14
N PHE A 20 -4.19 0.62 2.17
CA PHE A 20 -2.77 0.96 2.22
C PHE A 20 -1.93 -0.26 2.62
N LEU A 21 -0.83 -0.48 1.89
CA LEU A 21 0.25 -1.37 2.29
C LEU A 21 1.50 -0.53 2.55
N VAL A 22 1.79 -0.30 3.83
CA VAL A 22 2.94 0.52 4.26
C VAL A 22 4.16 -0.36 4.45
N THR A 23 5.22 -0.14 3.67
CA THR A 23 6.41 -1.01 3.69
C THR A 23 7.66 -0.30 3.16
N TYR A 24 8.85 -0.71 3.64
CA TYR A 24 10.12 -0.30 3.04
C TYR A 24 10.49 -1.13 1.79
N ASN A 25 9.89 -2.31 1.62
CA ASN A 25 10.23 -3.27 0.55
C ASN A 25 9.46 -3.00 -0.76
N LEU A 26 9.36 -1.74 -1.19
CA LEU A 26 8.51 -1.32 -2.31
C LEU A 26 8.77 -2.11 -3.61
N LYS A 27 10.03 -2.48 -3.87
CA LYS A 27 10.44 -3.19 -5.09
C LYS A 27 9.90 -4.63 -5.17
N HIS A 28 9.50 -5.22 -4.05
CA HIS A 28 8.99 -6.59 -4.00
C HIS A 28 7.50 -6.68 -4.37
N TYR A 29 6.82 -5.53 -4.49
CA TYR A 29 5.39 -5.46 -4.78
C TYR A 29 5.15 -4.92 -6.18
N ARG A 30 4.25 -5.57 -6.92
CA ARG A 30 3.74 -5.08 -8.21
C ARG A 30 2.69 -4.01 -7.94
N ARG A 31 3.16 -2.79 -7.67
CA ARG A 31 2.34 -1.68 -7.15
C ARG A 31 1.18 -1.32 -8.10
N ASP A 32 1.42 -1.32 -9.40
CA ASP A 32 0.40 -0.97 -10.39
C ASP A 32 -0.72 -2.01 -10.43
N SER A 33 -0.39 -3.30 -10.37
CA SER A 33 -1.37 -4.39 -10.27
C SER A 33 -2.15 -4.31 -8.96
N LEU A 34 -1.48 -4.08 -7.83
CA LEU A 34 -2.15 -3.97 -6.53
C LEU A 34 -3.15 -2.80 -6.46
N LYS A 35 -2.81 -1.69 -7.11
CA LYS A 35 -3.71 -0.53 -7.21
C LYS A 35 -4.87 -0.81 -8.16
N ALA A 36 -4.62 -1.38 -9.34
CA ALA A 36 -5.64 -1.61 -10.35
C ALA A 36 -6.64 -2.71 -9.95
N ASP A 37 -6.13 -3.79 -9.35
CA ASP A 37 -6.92 -4.99 -9.11
C ASP A 37 -7.59 -5.00 -7.72
N PHE A 38 -7.00 -4.30 -6.74
CA PHE A 38 -7.43 -4.34 -5.34
C PHE A 38 -7.57 -2.98 -4.66
N GLU A 39 -7.34 -1.88 -5.39
CA GLU A 39 -7.34 -0.51 -4.85
C GLU A 39 -6.34 -0.29 -3.68
N ILE A 40 -5.31 -1.13 -3.60
CA ILE A 40 -4.29 -1.06 -2.54
C ILE A 40 -3.15 -0.13 -2.98
N LEU A 41 -2.94 0.95 -2.21
CA LEU A 41 -1.81 1.84 -2.39
C LEU A 41 -0.60 1.35 -1.58
N VAL A 42 0.48 0.98 -2.27
CA VAL A 42 1.74 0.58 -1.64
C VAL A 42 2.68 1.78 -1.53
N MET A 43 3.11 2.12 -0.32
CA MET A 43 3.98 3.27 -0.08
C MET A 43 4.92 3.09 1.11
N SER A 44 6.00 3.88 1.14
CA SER A 44 6.87 3.89 2.31
C SER A 44 6.22 4.63 3.47
N PRO A 45 6.62 4.37 4.73
CA PRO A 45 6.10 5.09 5.89
C PRO A 45 6.21 6.61 5.74
N GLY A 46 7.34 7.11 5.22
CA GLY A 46 7.54 8.54 5.01
C GLY A 46 6.55 9.15 4.01
N ILE A 47 6.26 8.45 2.92
CA ILE A 47 5.26 8.88 1.93
C ILE A 47 3.84 8.80 2.51
N PHE A 48 3.54 7.79 3.32
CA PHE A 48 2.25 7.67 4.00
C PHE A 48 1.99 8.85 4.95
N LEU A 49 2.99 9.25 5.74
CA LEU A 49 2.87 10.44 6.60
C LEU A 49 2.66 11.72 5.79
N GLN A 50 3.37 11.87 4.66
CA GLN A 50 3.15 13.01 3.75
C GLN A 50 1.75 13.00 3.15
N TYR A 51 1.24 11.82 2.77
CA TYR A 51 -0.12 11.65 2.28
C TYR A 51 -1.13 12.11 3.33
N LEU A 52 -1.03 11.63 4.57
CA LEU A 52 -1.93 12.04 5.66
C LEU A 52 -1.91 13.55 5.89
N ARG A 53 -0.72 14.16 5.92
CA ARG A 53 -0.57 15.62 6.05
C ARG A 53 -1.28 16.37 4.91
N SER A 54 -1.21 15.84 3.68
CA SER A 54 -1.85 16.46 2.52
C SER A 54 -3.38 16.40 2.56
N GLN A 55 -3.96 15.43 3.28
CA GLN A 55 -5.40 15.33 3.48
C GLN A 55 -5.89 16.31 4.54
N GLN A 56 -5.12 16.52 5.62
CA GLN A 56 -5.50 17.47 6.68
C GLN A 56 -5.61 18.91 6.18
N VAL A 57 -4.79 19.31 5.21
CA VAL A 57 -4.83 20.66 4.61
C VAL A 57 -6.07 20.85 3.72
N ARG A 58 -6.77 19.78 3.35
CA ARG A 58 -7.92 19.81 2.43
C ARG A 58 -9.28 19.73 3.12
N THR A 59 -9.32 19.62 4.45
CA THR A 59 -10.55 19.75 5.24
C THR A 59 -10.85 21.24 5.44
N PRO A 60 -12.02 21.76 4.99
CA PRO A 60 -12.44 23.14 5.23
C PRO A 60 -12.72 23.41 6.72
#